data_AF-A0ABD7MBI7-F1
#
_entry.id   AF-A0ABD7MBI7-F1
#
_cell.length_a   1.000
_cell.length_b   1.000
_cell.length_c   1.000
_cell.angle_alpha   90.00
_cell.angle_beta   90.00
_cell.angle_gamma   90.00
#
_symmetry.space_group_name_H-M   'P 1'
#
loop_
_entity.id
_entity.type
_entity.pdbx_description
1 polymer ?
#
loop_
_entity_poly.entity_id
_entity_poly.type
_entity_poly.pdbx_seq_one_letter_code
_entity_poly.pdbx_strand_id
1 'polypeptide(L)'
;MKGKSALTLLLAGIFSCGTCQATGAEVTSESVFNILNSTGAATDKSYLSLNPDKYPNYRLLIHSAKLKNEIKSHYTKDEIQGLLTLTENTRKLTLTEKPWGTFILASTFEDDKTAAETHYDAVWLRDSLWGYMALVSDQGNSVAAKKVLLTLWDYMSTLDQIKRMQDVISNPKRLDGVPGQMNAVHIRFDSNSPVMADVQEEGKPQLWNHKQNDALGLYLDLLIQAIDTGTINAEDWQKGDRLKSVALLIAYLDKANFYVMEDSGAWEEDARLNTSSVALVTSGLERLSNLLSKKDSVFVSDLLREAKAN
;
A
#
# COMPACT_ATOMS: atom_id res chain seq x y z
N MET A 1 -1.28 -38.88 -36.31
CA MET A 1 -1.13 -37.72 -37.22
C MET A 1 -0.89 -36.47 -36.38
N LYS A 2 -0.05 -35.49 -36.75
CA LYS A 2 -0.17 -34.51 -37.86
C LYS A 2 -1.51 -33.73 -37.79
N GLY A 3 -1.53 -32.40 -37.96
CA GLY A 3 -0.47 -31.51 -38.46
C GLY A 3 0.08 -30.48 -37.45
N LYS A 4 1.33 -30.06 -37.68
CA LYS A 4 1.81 -28.71 -37.34
C LYS A 4 1.67 -27.83 -38.58
N SER A 5 1.44 -26.54 -38.37
CA SER A 5 1.84 -25.46 -39.28
C SER A 5 2.54 -24.39 -38.41
N ALA A 6 3.69 -23.76 -38.69
CA ALA A 6 4.92 -24.09 -39.46
C ALA A 6 5.51 -22.83 -40.15
N LEU A 7 6.02 -21.89 -39.33
CA LEU A 7 7.08 -20.90 -39.57
C LEU A 7 7.57 -20.50 -38.14
N THR A 8 8.85 -20.27 -37.76
CA THR A 8 10.13 -20.01 -38.46
C THR A 8 10.23 -18.54 -38.94
N LEU A 9 11.30 -17.75 -38.73
CA LEU A 9 12.74 -18.06 -38.61
C LEU A 9 13.43 -17.55 -37.29
N LEU A 10 14.70 -17.13 -37.38
CA LEU A 10 15.65 -16.64 -36.35
C LEU A 10 15.76 -15.07 -36.38
N LEU A 11 16.57 -14.32 -35.61
CA LEU A 11 17.93 -14.54 -35.07
C LEU A 11 18.26 -13.58 -33.89
N ALA A 12 19.41 -13.78 -33.22
CA ALA A 12 19.83 -13.06 -32.00
C ALA A 12 20.91 -11.97 -32.21
N GLY A 13 21.00 -10.99 -31.29
CA GLY A 13 22.09 -10.00 -31.25
C GLY A 13 22.04 -9.05 -30.04
N ILE A 14 23.19 -8.60 -29.56
CA ILE A 14 23.32 -7.61 -28.46
C ILE A 14 23.03 -6.19 -29.02
N PHE A 15 22.22 -5.41 -28.29
CA PHE A 15 21.94 -3.98 -28.53
C PHE A 15 21.64 -3.55 -29.98
N SER A 16 20.63 -4.17 -30.58
CA SER A 16 19.78 -3.55 -31.62
C SER A 16 18.39 -4.20 -31.63
N CYS A 17 17.45 -3.65 -32.39
CA CYS A 17 16.02 -4.02 -32.37
C CYS A 17 15.76 -5.54 -32.47
N GLY A 18 15.05 -6.13 -31.51
CA GLY A 18 14.63 -7.54 -31.56
C GLY A 18 13.71 -7.95 -30.42
N THR A 19 12.64 -8.69 -30.75
CA THR A 19 11.60 -9.15 -29.83
C THR A 19 12.05 -10.28 -28.89
N CYS A 20 11.31 -10.41 -27.78
CA CYS A 20 11.42 -11.48 -26.78
C CYS A 20 11.53 -12.90 -27.36
N GLN A 21 12.41 -13.71 -26.78
CA GLN A 21 12.20 -15.16 -26.64
C GLN A 21 12.63 -15.60 -25.24
N ALA A 22 11.66 -16.04 -24.43
CA ALA A 22 11.92 -16.63 -23.13
C ALA A 22 12.32 -18.11 -23.30
N THR A 23 13.61 -18.41 -23.13
CA THR A 23 14.09 -19.79 -22.97
C THR A 23 14.95 -19.88 -21.71
N GLY A 24 14.29 -20.28 -20.62
CA GLY A 24 14.86 -20.56 -19.31
C GLY A 24 13.85 -21.41 -18.54
N ALA A 25 14.31 -22.22 -17.58
CA ALA A 25 13.40 -23.03 -16.77
C ALA A 25 12.46 -22.15 -15.93
N GLU A 26 11.33 -22.70 -15.50
CA GLU A 26 10.53 -22.08 -14.43
C GLU A 26 11.42 -21.87 -13.20
N VAL A 27 11.73 -20.61 -12.89
CA VAL A 27 12.61 -20.26 -11.78
C VAL A 27 11.80 -20.34 -10.49
N THR A 28 11.57 -21.57 -10.02
CA THR A 28 10.88 -21.84 -8.75
C THR A 28 11.59 -21.11 -7.61
N SER A 29 10.87 -20.75 -6.55
CA SER A 29 11.48 -20.16 -5.35
C SER A 29 12.63 -21.01 -4.80
N GLU A 30 12.48 -22.34 -4.83
CA GLU A 30 13.53 -23.30 -4.49
C GLU A 30 14.77 -23.18 -5.40
N SER A 31 14.61 -22.96 -6.72
CA SER A 31 15.75 -22.69 -7.61
C SER A 31 16.44 -21.35 -7.29
N VAL A 32 15.69 -20.29 -6.95
CA VAL A 32 16.27 -19.01 -6.52
C VAL A 32 17.06 -19.20 -5.23
N PHE A 33 16.50 -19.88 -4.24
CA PHE A 33 17.21 -20.19 -2.99
C PHE A 33 18.45 -21.05 -3.23
N ASN A 34 18.40 -22.07 -4.09
CA ASN A 34 19.56 -22.89 -4.43
C ASN A 34 20.66 -22.10 -5.14
N ILE A 35 20.31 -21.14 -6.02
CA ILE A 35 21.27 -20.19 -6.60
C ILE A 35 21.88 -19.31 -5.50
N LEU A 36 21.05 -18.62 -4.69
CA LEU A 36 21.51 -17.75 -3.60
C LEU A 36 22.41 -18.49 -2.59
N ASN A 37 22.11 -19.76 -2.29
CA ASN A 37 22.86 -20.58 -1.34
C ASN A 37 24.16 -21.13 -1.94
N SER A 38 24.17 -21.49 -3.24
CA SER A 38 25.36 -22.03 -3.91
C SER A 38 26.47 -21.00 -4.16
N THR A 39 26.16 -19.70 -4.14
CA THR A 39 27.17 -18.63 -4.29
C THR A 39 28.19 -18.54 -3.13
N GLY A 40 27.97 -19.24 -2.02
CA GLY A 40 28.90 -19.27 -0.88
C GLY A 40 29.00 -17.98 -0.06
N ALA A 41 28.28 -16.91 -0.45
CA ALA A 41 28.28 -15.62 0.23
C ALA A 41 27.48 -15.61 1.55
N ALA A 42 26.56 -16.55 1.74
CA ALA A 42 25.73 -16.64 2.92
C ALA A 42 26.53 -17.11 4.14
N THR A 43 26.51 -16.34 5.24
CA THR A 43 26.93 -16.88 6.54
C THR A 43 25.81 -17.71 7.15
N ASP A 44 26.11 -18.97 7.45
CA ASP A 44 25.27 -19.81 8.31
C ASP A 44 25.41 -19.40 9.78
N LYS A 45 24.27 -19.16 10.44
CA LYS A 45 24.17 -19.10 11.89
C LYS A 45 23.00 -19.97 12.34
N SER A 46 23.25 -20.91 13.25
CA SER A 46 22.20 -21.62 13.98
C SER A 46 21.72 -20.80 15.16
N TYR A 47 20.42 -20.54 15.26
CA TYR A 47 19.81 -19.83 16.38
C TYR A 47 19.05 -20.78 17.32
N LEU A 48 19.07 -20.42 18.60
CA LEU A 48 18.41 -21.18 19.65
C LEU A 48 16.90 -21.12 19.47
N SER A 49 16.27 -22.29 19.32
CA SER A 49 14.81 -22.42 19.30
C SER A 49 14.22 -22.02 20.66
N LEU A 50 13.02 -21.41 20.65
CA LEU A 50 12.24 -21.16 21.87
C LEU A 50 11.76 -22.45 22.56
N ASN A 51 11.81 -23.59 21.86
CA ASN A 51 11.62 -24.92 22.42
C ASN A 51 12.54 -25.90 21.66
N PRO A 52 13.81 -26.07 22.09
CA PRO A 52 14.81 -26.90 21.39
C PRO A 52 14.42 -28.38 21.30
N ASP A 53 13.69 -28.89 22.30
CA ASP A 53 13.29 -30.30 22.40
C ASP A 53 12.20 -30.66 21.37
N LYS A 54 11.39 -29.68 20.94
CA LYS A 54 10.31 -29.85 19.97
C LYS A 54 10.67 -29.33 18.57
N TYR A 55 11.51 -28.29 18.47
CA TYR A 55 11.95 -27.72 17.21
C TYR A 55 13.47 -27.50 17.28
N PRO A 56 14.27 -28.14 16.41
CA PRO A 56 15.72 -27.97 16.42
C PRO A 56 16.11 -26.53 16.09
N ASN A 57 17.34 -26.15 16.46
CA ASN A 57 17.91 -24.85 16.14
C ASN A 57 17.83 -24.56 14.63
N TYR A 58 17.20 -23.44 14.27
CA TYR A 58 17.01 -23.07 12.87
C TYR A 58 18.28 -22.43 12.30
N ARG A 59 18.66 -22.84 11.08
CA ARG A 59 19.72 -22.20 10.31
C ARG A 59 19.17 -20.92 9.68
N LEU A 60 19.90 -19.82 9.87
CA LEU A 60 19.67 -18.57 9.15
C LEU A 60 20.82 -18.36 8.16
N LEU A 61 20.48 -18.10 6.91
CA LEU A 61 21.44 -17.83 5.84
C LEU A 61 21.52 -16.32 5.61
N ILE A 62 22.64 -15.72 6.01
CA ILE A 62 22.82 -14.27 6.03
C ILE A 62 23.64 -13.85 4.80
N HIS A 63 22.94 -13.45 3.74
CA HIS A 63 23.55 -13.01 2.46
C HIS A 63 24.19 -11.62 2.54
N SER A 64 23.83 -10.79 3.53
CA SER A 64 24.48 -9.49 3.78
C SER A 64 25.62 -9.64 4.78
N ALA A 65 26.86 -9.59 4.28
CA ALA A 65 28.06 -9.63 5.13
C ALA A 65 28.09 -8.51 6.20
N LYS A 66 27.49 -7.34 5.91
CA LYS A 66 27.37 -6.23 6.86
C LYS A 66 26.46 -6.56 8.05
N LEU A 67 25.43 -7.39 7.85
CA LEU A 67 24.48 -7.78 8.90
C LEU A 67 24.88 -9.06 9.65
N LYS A 68 25.96 -9.73 9.24
CA LYS A 68 26.46 -11.01 9.80
C LYS A 68 26.53 -10.98 11.33
N ASN A 69 27.14 -9.94 11.91
CA ASN A 69 27.34 -9.82 13.36
C ASN A 69 26.12 -9.21 14.07
N GLU A 70 25.26 -8.55 13.30
CA GLU A 70 24.13 -7.76 13.80
C GLU A 70 22.88 -8.59 14.08
N ILE A 71 22.71 -9.74 13.43
CA ILE A 71 21.62 -10.66 13.78
C ILE A 71 21.97 -11.42 15.08
N LYS A 72 21.11 -11.26 16.09
CA LYS A 72 21.24 -11.73 17.48
C LYS A 72 19.86 -12.19 17.98
N SER A 73 19.82 -13.05 19.01
CA SER A 73 18.55 -13.49 19.62
C SER A 73 17.97 -12.49 20.62
N HIS A 74 18.80 -11.58 21.12
CA HIS A 74 18.46 -10.53 22.08
C HIS A 74 19.23 -9.26 21.71
N TYR A 75 18.70 -8.10 22.08
CA TYR A 75 19.29 -6.80 21.79
C TYR A 75 19.21 -5.88 23.01
N THR A 76 20.32 -5.23 23.34
CA THR A 76 20.34 -4.05 24.20
C THR A 76 19.90 -2.80 23.43
N LYS A 77 19.56 -1.72 24.16
CA LYS A 77 19.17 -0.43 23.55
C LYS A 77 20.28 0.13 22.64
N ASP A 78 21.53 0.00 23.05
CA ASP A 78 22.67 0.55 22.32
C ASP A 78 22.96 -0.25 21.04
N GLU A 79 22.71 -1.57 21.06
CA GLU A 79 22.77 -2.39 19.85
C GLU A 79 21.64 -2.03 18.88
N ILE A 80 20.41 -1.80 19.36
CA ILE A 80 19.31 -1.29 18.52
C ILE A 80 19.69 0.06 17.89
N GLN A 81 20.30 0.97 18.66
CA GLN A 81 20.77 2.24 18.14
C GLN A 81 21.89 2.06 17.08
N GLY A 82 22.78 1.09 17.27
CA GLY A 82 23.77 0.67 16.28
C GLY A 82 23.14 0.13 14.99
N LEU A 83 22.10 -0.70 15.09
CA LEU A 83 21.32 -1.16 13.92
C LEU A 83 20.68 0.01 13.17
N LEU A 84 20.07 0.94 13.89
CA LEU A 84 19.41 2.10 13.30
C LEU A 84 20.40 2.98 12.52
N THR A 85 21.60 3.20 13.06
CA THR A 85 22.67 3.92 12.35
C THR A 85 23.22 3.13 11.16
N LEU A 86 23.49 1.82 11.31
CA LEU A 86 24.00 0.98 10.22
C LEU A 86 23.02 0.90 9.03
N THR A 87 21.72 0.92 9.32
CA THR A 87 20.64 0.81 8.32
C THR A 87 20.07 2.17 7.87
N GLU A 88 20.61 3.30 8.36
CA GLU A 88 20.04 4.64 8.13
C GLU A 88 19.77 4.92 6.65
N ASN A 89 20.79 4.73 5.79
CA ASN A 89 20.66 4.99 4.35
C ASN A 89 19.73 4.00 3.63
N THR A 90 19.53 2.79 4.17
CA THR A 90 18.57 1.81 3.63
C THR A 90 17.14 2.00 4.14
N ARG A 91 16.93 2.93 5.08
CA ARG A 91 15.60 3.30 5.61
C ARG A 91 15.09 4.66 5.11
N LYS A 92 15.84 5.33 4.22
CA LYS A 92 15.44 6.59 3.59
C LYS A 92 14.51 6.31 2.42
N LEU A 93 13.26 6.76 2.52
CA LEU A 93 12.28 6.68 1.45
C LEU A 93 12.45 7.86 0.49
N THR A 94 12.52 7.57 -0.80
CA THR A 94 12.49 8.59 -1.86
C THR A 94 11.07 9.14 -1.97
N LEU A 95 10.94 10.47 -1.93
CA LEU A 95 9.65 11.17 -2.04
C LEU A 95 9.57 11.91 -3.36
N THR A 96 8.43 11.80 -4.04
CA THR A 96 8.14 12.57 -5.25
C THR A 96 7.30 13.77 -4.87
N GLU A 97 7.92 14.96 -4.76
CA GLU A 97 7.19 16.22 -4.58
C GLU A 97 6.78 16.82 -5.93
N LYS A 98 5.50 17.18 -6.07
CA LYS A 98 4.94 17.93 -7.20
C LYS A 98 4.07 19.09 -6.64
N PRO A 99 3.77 20.15 -7.41
CA PRO A 99 2.99 21.29 -6.90
C PRO A 99 1.60 20.97 -6.32
N TRP A 100 1.06 19.79 -6.63
CA TRP A 100 -0.26 19.29 -6.20
C TRP A 100 -0.20 18.14 -5.18
N GLY A 101 0.99 17.70 -4.73
CA GLY A 101 1.08 16.57 -3.80
C GLY A 101 2.51 16.08 -3.50
N THR A 102 2.62 15.22 -2.49
CA THR A 102 3.86 14.49 -2.18
C THR A 102 3.54 13.00 -2.11
N PHE A 103 4.24 12.22 -2.92
CA PHE A 103 3.92 10.81 -3.15
C PHE A 103 5.09 9.91 -2.74
N ILE A 104 4.75 8.68 -2.39
CA ILE A 104 5.67 7.55 -2.28
C ILE A 104 5.28 6.61 -3.42
N LEU A 105 6.20 6.33 -4.33
CA LEU A 105 5.96 5.40 -5.43
C LEU A 105 6.03 3.96 -4.88
N ALA A 106 5.15 3.08 -5.35
CA ALA A 106 5.10 1.69 -4.89
C ALA A 106 6.37 0.89 -5.29
N SER A 107 7.09 1.36 -6.32
CA SER A 107 8.42 0.90 -6.66
C SER A 107 9.28 2.03 -7.25
N THR A 108 10.58 1.76 -7.41
CA THR A 108 11.50 2.58 -8.20
C THR A 108 12.27 1.67 -9.13
N PHE A 109 12.17 1.87 -10.44
CA PHE A 109 12.91 1.12 -11.45
C PHE A 109 14.17 1.88 -11.89
N GLU A 110 15.20 1.15 -12.32
CA GLU A 110 16.43 1.75 -12.87
C GLU A 110 16.30 2.09 -14.37
N ASP A 111 15.23 1.63 -15.04
CA ASP A 111 14.95 1.93 -16.45
C ASP A 111 13.46 2.19 -16.73
N ASP A 112 13.20 3.12 -17.65
CA ASP A 112 11.85 3.57 -18.01
C ASP A 112 11.00 2.48 -18.69
N LYS A 113 11.63 1.47 -19.29
CA LYS A 113 10.91 0.40 -20.01
C LYS A 113 10.29 -0.58 -19.02
N THR A 114 11.03 -1.02 -18.00
CA THR A 114 10.49 -1.85 -16.91
C THR A 114 9.40 -1.09 -16.14
N ALA A 115 9.53 0.24 -15.98
CA ALA A 115 8.46 1.06 -15.41
C ALA A 115 7.19 1.05 -16.27
N ALA A 116 7.32 1.27 -17.58
CA ALA A 116 6.20 1.28 -18.52
C ALA A 116 5.55 -0.10 -18.73
N GLU A 117 6.32 -1.19 -18.68
CA GLU A 117 5.81 -2.56 -18.84
C GLU A 117 5.11 -3.12 -17.59
N THR A 118 5.15 -2.41 -16.45
CA THR A 118 4.59 -2.87 -15.16
C THR A 118 3.45 -2.01 -14.61
N HIS A 119 3.24 -0.78 -15.11
CA HIS A 119 2.18 0.15 -14.66
C HIS A 119 2.22 0.50 -13.15
N TYR A 120 3.43 0.48 -12.57
CA TYR A 120 3.71 0.89 -11.18
C TYR A 120 3.96 2.40 -11.02
N ASP A 121 3.67 3.20 -12.05
CA ASP A 121 3.73 4.67 -12.07
C ASP A 121 2.58 5.36 -11.32
N ALA A 122 1.60 4.58 -10.87
CA ALA A 122 0.51 5.00 -10.01
C ALA A 122 0.91 5.11 -8.53
N VAL A 123 0.12 5.86 -7.76
CA VAL A 123 0.25 6.00 -6.30
C VAL A 123 -0.81 5.13 -5.64
N TRP A 124 -0.39 4.08 -4.92
CA TRP A 124 -1.29 3.24 -4.13
C TRP A 124 -1.52 3.82 -2.73
N LEU A 125 -2.78 3.78 -2.29
CA LEU A 125 -3.22 4.27 -0.98
C LEU A 125 -2.52 3.51 0.16
N ARG A 126 -2.64 2.18 0.18
CA ARG A 126 -2.01 1.29 1.19
C ARG A 126 -0.50 1.48 1.26
N ASP A 127 0.18 1.43 0.12
CA ASP A 127 1.64 1.44 0.04
C ASP A 127 2.20 2.80 0.49
N SER A 128 1.52 3.90 0.11
CA SER A 128 1.82 5.24 0.63
C SER A 128 1.58 5.37 2.13
N LEU A 129 0.64 4.60 2.71
CA LEU A 129 0.36 4.59 4.15
C LEU A 129 1.40 3.78 4.95
N TRP A 130 1.89 2.67 4.42
CA TRP A 130 3.06 1.99 4.98
C TRP A 130 4.30 2.87 4.92
N GLY A 131 4.50 3.57 3.80
CA GLY A 131 5.53 4.60 3.66
C GLY A 131 5.36 5.74 4.67
N TYR A 132 4.13 6.23 4.90
CA TYR A 132 3.81 7.21 5.94
C TYR A 132 4.20 6.69 7.35
N MET A 133 3.85 5.45 7.70
CA MET A 133 4.24 4.86 9.00
C MET A 133 5.77 4.80 9.17
N ALA A 134 6.48 4.45 8.10
CA ALA A 134 7.95 4.45 8.10
C ALA A 134 8.53 5.87 8.25
N LEU A 135 7.95 6.89 7.61
CA LEU A 135 8.33 8.30 7.84
C LEU A 135 8.05 8.73 9.29
N VAL A 136 6.88 8.42 9.85
CA VAL A 136 6.52 8.76 11.25
C VAL A 136 7.45 8.08 12.28
N SER A 137 8.09 6.96 11.93
CA SER A 137 9.09 6.32 12.81
C SER A 137 10.36 7.15 13.06
N ASP A 138 10.57 8.22 12.28
CA ASP A 138 11.65 9.19 12.44
C ASP A 138 11.09 10.62 12.57
N GLN A 139 11.35 11.27 13.71
CA GLN A 139 10.85 12.61 14.01
C GLN A 139 11.30 13.66 12.98
N GLY A 140 12.45 13.46 12.33
CA GLY A 140 12.95 14.35 11.27
C GLY A 140 12.06 14.38 10.02
N ASN A 141 11.29 13.31 9.78
CA ASN A 141 10.43 13.17 8.60
C ASN A 141 8.96 13.57 8.86
N SER A 142 8.63 14.08 10.04
CA SER A 142 7.26 14.47 10.44
C SER A 142 6.54 15.39 9.44
N VAL A 143 7.25 16.40 8.89
CA VAL A 143 6.71 17.30 7.85
C VAL A 143 6.39 16.55 6.55
N ALA A 144 7.28 15.65 6.13
CA ALA A 144 7.09 14.84 4.93
C ALA A 144 5.95 13.84 5.09
N ALA A 145 5.86 13.16 6.24
CA ALA A 145 4.76 12.28 6.59
C ALA A 145 3.42 13.03 6.50
N LYS A 146 3.34 14.24 7.07
CA LYS A 146 2.15 15.10 6.94
C LYS A 146 1.83 15.39 5.47
N LYS A 147 2.78 15.81 4.65
CA LYS A 147 2.53 16.06 3.20
C LYS A 147 1.93 14.83 2.50
N VAL A 148 2.46 13.63 2.75
CA VAL A 148 1.96 12.38 2.15
C VAL A 148 0.51 12.11 2.58
N LEU A 149 0.22 12.10 3.89
CA LEU A 149 -1.14 11.84 4.39
C LEU A 149 -2.16 12.88 3.90
N LEU A 150 -1.77 14.16 3.83
CA LEU A 150 -2.60 15.22 3.26
C LEU A 150 -2.87 15.04 1.76
N THR A 151 -1.90 14.51 1.01
CA THR A 151 -2.03 14.22 -0.42
C THR A 151 -3.01 13.07 -0.66
N LEU A 152 -2.93 12.01 0.15
CA LEU A 152 -3.88 10.90 0.12
C LEU A 152 -5.30 11.36 0.53
N TRP A 153 -5.41 12.29 1.47
CA TRP A 153 -6.71 12.87 1.83
C TRP A 153 -7.29 13.75 0.72
N ASP A 154 -6.47 14.54 0.03
CA ASP A 154 -6.92 15.29 -1.15
C ASP A 154 -7.42 14.35 -2.25
N TYR A 155 -6.74 13.21 -2.52
CA TYR A 155 -7.22 12.19 -3.46
C TYR A 155 -8.59 11.61 -3.05
N MET A 156 -8.73 11.17 -1.80
CA MET A 156 -10.00 10.65 -1.26
C MET A 156 -11.14 11.69 -1.25
N SER A 157 -10.81 12.98 -1.39
CA SER A 157 -11.74 14.11 -1.45
C SER A 157 -11.98 14.62 -2.87
N THR A 158 -11.50 13.93 -3.91
CA THR A 158 -11.85 14.22 -5.30
C THR A 158 -13.34 13.96 -5.57
N LEU A 159 -13.90 14.69 -6.54
CA LEU A 159 -15.32 14.56 -6.92
C LEU A 159 -15.68 13.13 -7.35
N ASP A 160 -14.79 12.42 -8.03
CA ASP A 160 -15.02 11.04 -8.45
C ASP A 160 -15.04 10.07 -7.26
N GLN A 161 -14.17 10.25 -6.25
CA GLN A 161 -14.20 9.42 -5.03
C GLN A 161 -15.45 9.69 -4.18
N ILE A 162 -15.82 10.97 -4.03
CA ILE A 162 -17.07 11.40 -3.37
C ILE A 162 -18.27 10.76 -4.07
N LYS A 163 -18.32 10.79 -5.40
CA LYS A 163 -19.36 10.15 -6.20
C LYS A 163 -19.37 8.63 -6.06
N ARG A 164 -18.20 7.96 -6.08
CA ARG A 164 -18.07 6.51 -5.86
C ARG A 164 -18.66 6.10 -4.50
N MET A 165 -18.35 6.85 -3.45
CA MET A 165 -18.94 6.66 -2.12
C MET A 165 -20.47 6.85 -2.14
N GLN A 166 -20.96 7.99 -2.66
CA GLN A 166 -22.39 8.32 -2.70
C GLN A 166 -23.22 7.32 -3.54
N ASP A 167 -22.72 6.89 -4.69
CA ASP A 167 -23.37 5.90 -5.57
C ASP A 167 -23.56 4.56 -4.84
N VAL A 168 -22.57 4.12 -4.06
CA VAL A 168 -22.62 2.85 -3.31
C VAL A 168 -23.42 2.96 -2.02
N ILE A 169 -23.36 4.10 -1.32
CA ILE A 169 -24.26 4.40 -0.18
C ILE A 169 -25.72 4.34 -0.63
N SER A 170 -26.01 4.87 -1.83
CA SER A 170 -27.35 4.88 -2.42
C SER A 170 -27.79 3.51 -2.96
N ASN A 171 -26.86 2.71 -3.47
CA ASN A 171 -27.12 1.38 -4.00
C ASN A 171 -25.91 0.43 -3.81
N PRO A 172 -25.83 -0.29 -2.68
CA PRO A 172 -24.69 -1.17 -2.38
C PRO A 172 -24.43 -2.26 -3.42
N LYS A 173 -25.48 -2.70 -4.13
CA LYS A 173 -25.41 -3.73 -5.19
C LYS A 173 -24.55 -3.32 -6.39
N ARG A 174 -24.10 -2.07 -6.47
CA ARG A 174 -23.07 -1.65 -7.43
C ARG A 174 -21.73 -2.36 -7.20
N LEU A 175 -21.48 -2.92 -6.00
CA LEU A 175 -20.29 -3.70 -5.66
C LEU A 175 -20.39 -5.20 -6.03
N ASP A 176 -21.54 -5.65 -6.55
CA ASP A 176 -21.81 -7.05 -6.90
C ASP A 176 -21.31 -7.37 -8.32
N GLY A 177 -20.67 -8.53 -8.50
CA GLY A 177 -20.25 -9.03 -9.81
C GLY A 177 -19.24 -8.13 -10.54
N VAL A 178 -19.28 -8.15 -11.88
CA VAL A 178 -18.43 -7.32 -12.76
C VAL A 178 -19.29 -6.23 -13.40
N PRO A 179 -18.87 -4.95 -13.41
CA PRO A 179 -17.58 -4.41 -12.97
C PRO A 179 -17.66 -3.84 -11.53
N GLY A 180 -18.12 -4.63 -10.55
CA GLY A 180 -18.32 -4.17 -9.17
C GLY A 180 -17.06 -3.64 -8.49
N GLN A 181 -15.88 -4.11 -8.93
CA GLN A 181 -14.58 -3.56 -8.50
C GLN A 181 -14.35 -2.11 -8.98
N MET A 182 -14.84 -1.72 -10.16
CA MET A 182 -14.74 -0.35 -10.69
C MET A 182 -15.81 0.61 -10.15
N ASN A 183 -16.77 0.09 -9.37
CA ASN A 183 -17.80 0.88 -8.69
C ASN A 183 -17.43 1.21 -7.24
N ALA A 184 -16.39 0.58 -6.70
CA ALA A 184 -15.85 0.85 -5.37
C ALA A 184 -15.16 2.22 -5.30
N VAL A 185 -14.81 2.63 -4.08
CA VAL A 185 -13.79 3.66 -3.85
C VAL A 185 -12.47 3.17 -4.44
N HIS A 186 -11.81 4.00 -5.24
CA HIS A 186 -10.56 3.63 -5.89
C HIS A 186 -9.37 3.76 -4.92
N ILE A 187 -8.38 2.88 -5.07
CA ILE A 187 -7.23 2.78 -4.14
C ILE A 187 -5.88 3.17 -4.77
N ARG A 188 -5.88 3.61 -6.04
CA ARG A 188 -4.68 4.11 -6.73
C ARG A 188 -5.04 5.13 -7.82
N PHE A 189 -4.12 6.06 -8.09
CA PHE A 189 -4.27 7.12 -9.08
C PHE A 189 -2.96 7.40 -9.83
N ASP A 190 -3.02 8.05 -10.99
CA ASP A 190 -1.83 8.46 -11.75
C ASP A 190 -1.02 9.52 -10.98
N SER A 191 0.24 9.22 -10.65
CA SER A 191 1.14 10.15 -9.94
C SER A 191 1.42 11.44 -10.72
N ASN A 192 1.24 11.44 -12.04
CA ASN A 192 1.45 12.58 -12.92
C ASN A 192 0.20 13.46 -13.10
N SER A 193 -0.97 12.98 -12.68
CA SER A 193 -2.21 13.72 -12.79
C SER A 193 -2.27 14.86 -11.77
N PRO A 194 -2.37 16.14 -12.20
CA PRO A 194 -2.51 17.28 -11.28
C PRO A 194 -3.90 17.34 -10.61
N VAL A 195 -4.82 16.46 -11.02
CA VAL A 195 -6.17 16.30 -10.45
C VAL A 195 -6.37 14.92 -9.82
N MET A 196 -5.29 14.13 -9.65
CA MET A 196 -5.30 12.79 -9.02
C MET A 196 -6.29 11.81 -9.69
N ALA A 197 -6.38 11.87 -11.01
CA ALA A 197 -7.28 11.02 -11.80
C ALA A 197 -6.88 9.53 -11.79
N ASP A 198 -7.87 8.68 -12.07
CA ASP A 198 -7.67 7.25 -12.33
C ASP A 198 -6.58 7.02 -13.39
N VAL A 199 -5.79 5.96 -13.22
CA VAL A 199 -4.81 5.50 -14.21
C VAL A 199 -5.53 5.21 -15.54
N GLN A 200 -4.98 5.67 -16.67
CA GLN A 200 -5.65 5.57 -17.97
C GLN A 200 -5.00 4.53 -18.88
N GLU A 201 -5.83 3.70 -19.52
CA GLU A 201 -5.46 2.76 -20.58
C GLU A 201 -6.38 2.99 -21.79
N GLU A 202 -5.80 3.14 -22.99
CA GLU A 202 -6.52 3.53 -24.22
C GLU A 202 -7.46 4.76 -24.08
N GLY A 203 -7.15 5.69 -23.16
CA GLY A 203 -7.98 6.87 -22.89
C GLY A 203 -9.25 6.60 -22.07
N LYS A 204 -9.27 5.51 -21.30
CA LYS A 204 -10.32 5.16 -20.32
C LYS A 204 -9.66 4.80 -18.98
N PRO A 205 -10.37 4.89 -17.84
CA PRO A 205 -9.87 4.31 -16.58
C PRO A 205 -9.50 2.83 -16.75
N GLN A 206 -8.27 2.48 -16.40
CA GLN A 206 -7.76 1.10 -16.44
C GLN A 206 -8.59 0.20 -15.51
N LEU A 207 -8.97 -0.98 -15.99
CA LEU A 207 -9.69 -1.96 -15.17
C LEU A 207 -8.78 -2.48 -14.05
N TRP A 208 -9.25 -2.44 -12.81
CA TRP A 208 -8.44 -2.77 -11.64
C TRP A 208 -9.27 -3.27 -10.46
N ASN A 209 -8.65 -4.05 -9.58
CA ASN A 209 -9.30 -4.71 -8.44
C ASN A 209 -9.45 -3.77 -7.23
N HIS A 210 -10.12 -2.62 -7.40
CA HIS A 210 -10.18 -1.57 -6.36
C HIS A 210 -10.97 -1.91 -5.08
N LYS A 211 -11.69 -3.04 -5.01
CA LYS A 211 -12.28 -3.53 -3.74
C LYS A 211 -11.16 -4.02 -2.81
N GLN A 212 -10.58 -3.10 -2.03
CA GLN A 212 -9.48 -3.33 -1.09
C GLN A 212 -9.77 -2.58 0.21
N ASN A 213 -10.55 -3.21 1.09
CA ASN A 213 -10.96 -2.62 2.36
C ASN A 213 -9.79 -2.53 3.35
N ASP A 214 -8.72 -3.29 3.17
CA ASP A 214 -7.44 -3.13 3.87
C ASP A 214 -6.84 -1.72 3.69
N ALA A 215 -6.81 -1.22 2.46
CA ALA A 215 -6.30 0.11 2.15
C ALA A 215 -7.17 1.22 2.77
N LEU A 216 -8.50 1.07 2.70
CA LEU A 216 -9.47 2.01 3.25
C LEU A 216 -9.48 2.03 4.79
N GLY A 217 -9.32 0.85 5.42
CA GLY A 217 -9.21 0.72 6.87
C GLY A 217 -7.91 1.30 7.42
N LEU A 218 -6.77 0.99 6.78
CA LEU A 218 -5.47 1.56 7.12
C LEU A 218 -5.45 3.09 6.96
N TYR A 219 -6.10 3.61 5.92
CA TYR A 219 -6.28 5.05 5.70
C TYR A 219 -7.06 5.70 6.84
N LEU A 220 -8.22 5.14 7.21
CA LEU A 220 -9.05 5.68 8.29
C LEU A 220 -8.32 5.62 9.64
N ASP A 221 -7.66 4.50 9.97
CA ASP A 221 -6.93 4.32 11.22
C ASP A 221 -5.81 5.36 11.39
N LEU A 222 -4.94 5.50 10.37
CA LEU A 222 -3.81 6.42 10.43
C LEU A 222 -4.23 7.89 10.34
N LEU A 223 -5.28 8.22 9.58
CA LEU A 223 -5.81 9.58 9.54
C LEU A 223 -6.37 10.00 10.90
N ILE A 224 -7.20 9.16 11.52
CA ILE A 224 -7.76 9.44 12.86
C ILE A 224 -6.65 9.44 13.92
N GLN A 225 -5.60 8.62 13.80
CA GLN A 225 -4.42 8.69 14.68
C GLN A 225 -3.66 10.02 14.51
N ALA A 226 -3.48 10.50 13.28
CA ALA A 226 -2.78 11.75 13.01
C ALA A 226 -3.57 12.98 13.51
N ILE A 227 -4.90 12.91 13.51
CA ILE A 227 -5.80 13.90 14.12
C ILE A 227 -5.69 13.83 15.65
N ASP A 228 -5.80 12.65 16.25
CA ASP A 228 -5.81 12.50 17.73
C ASP A 228 -4.44 12.82 18.38
N THR A 229 -3.35 12.72 17.62
CA THR A 229 -2.01 13.18 18.04
C THR A 229 -1.72 14.65 17.73
N GLY A 230 -2.64 15.37 17.09
CA GLY A 230 -2.46 16.78 16.70
C GLY A 230 -1.49 17.02 15.54
N THR A 231 -1.07 15.95 14.85
CA THR A 231 -0.28 16.05 13.60
C THR A 231 -1.10 16.73 12.49
N ILE A 232 -2.40 16.44 12.47
CA ILE A 232 -3.43 17.02 11.60
C ILE A 232 -4.32 17.93 12.44
N ASN A 233 -4.63 19.13 11.93
CA ASN A 233 -5.32 20.20 12.64
C ASN A 233 -6.55 20.73 11.86
N ALA A 234 -7.23 21.75 12.42
CA ALA A 234 -8.44 22.32 11.82
C ALA A 234 -8.24 22.91 10.43
N GLU A 235 -7.10 23.57 10.18
CA GLU A 235 -6.76 24.12 8.85
C GLU A 235 -6.57 23.00 7.82
N ASP A 236 -6.05 21.84 8.24
CA ASP A 236 -5.97 20.66 7.38
C ASP A 236 -7.35 20.10 7.06
N TRP A 237 -8.22 19.85 8.05
CA TRP A 237 -9.48 19.14 7.81
C TRP A 237 -10.60 20.01 7.22
N GLN A 238 -10.54 21.33 7.39
CA GLN A 238 -11.49 22.28 6.80
C GLN A 238 -11.14 22.68 5.35
N LYS A 239 -10.02 22.20 4.80
CA LYS A 239 -9.62 22.45 3.40
C LYS A 239 -10.41 21.58 2.42
N GLY A 240 -11.41 22.17 1.77
CA GLY A 240 -12.23 21.49 0.74
C GLY A 240 -13.08 20.36 1.32
N ASP A 241 -13.44 19.37 0.50
CA ASP A 241 -14.32 18.25 0.88
C ASP A 241 -13.65 17.19 1.80
N ARG A 242 -12.62 17.54 2.56
CA ARG A 242 -11.84 16.63 3.42
C ARG A 242 -12.65 16.00 4.57
N LEU A 243 -13.40 16.79 5.34
CA LEU A 243 -14.32 16.22 6.33
C LEU A 243 -15.42 15.36 5.68
N LYS A 244 -15.87 15.76 4.49
CA LYS A 244 -16.94 15.09 3.74
C LYS A 244 -16.51 13.73 3.21
N SER A 245 -15.29 13.58 2.70
CA SER A 245 -14.76 12.28 2.28
C SER A 245 -14.62 11.31 3.46
N VAL A 246 -14.28 11.78 4.66
CA VAL A 246 -14.27 10.94 5.87
C VAL A 246 -15.69 10.52 6.28
N ALA A 247 -16.64 11.46 6.31
CA ALA A 247 -18.05 11.16 6.63
C ALA A 247 -18.66 10.15 5.64
N LEU A 248 -18.42 10.35 4.34
CA LEU A 248 -18.87 9.44 3.28
C LEU A 248 -18.15 8.10 3.33
N LEU A 249 -16.86 8.03 3.69
CA LEU A 249 -16.14 6.75 3.80
C LEU A 249 -16.72 5.87 4.91
N ILE A 250 -17.08 6.45 6.06
CA ILE A 250 -17.72 5.73 7.16
C ILE A 250 -19.07 5.16 6.71
N ALA A 251 -19.90 5.97 6.04
CA ALA A 251 -21.18 5.54 5.50
C ALA A 251 -21.02 4.49 4.37
N TYR A 252 -20.00 4.61 3.53
CA TYR A 252 -19.65 3.64 2.49
C TYR A 252 -19.28 2.28 3.10
N LEU A 253 -18.42 2.24 4.13
CA LEU A 253 -17.98 0.98 4.75
C LEU A 253 -19.14 0.22 5.42
N ASP A 254 -20.03 0.94 6.09
CA ASP A 254 -21.31 0.41 6.62
C ASP A 254 -22.19 -0.15 5.48
N LYS A 255 -22.46 0.64 4.44
CA LYS A 255 -23.36 0.27 3.35
C LYS A 255 -22.82 -0.87 2.47
N ALA A 256 -21.50 -0.93 2.28
CA ALA A 256 -20.79 -2.04 1.65
C ALA A 256 -20.79 -3.32 2.49
N ASN A 257 -21.15 -3.24 3.78
CA ASN A 257 -21.04 -4.33 4.76
C ASN A 257 -19.62 -4.92 4.79
N PHE A 258 -18.62 -4.06 5.04
CA PHE A 258 -17.18 -4.38 4.95
C PHE A 258 -16.73 -5.67 5.64
N TYR A 259 -17.47 -6.11 6.66
CA TYR A 259 -17.21 -7.27 7.52
C TYR A 259 -17.67 -8.62 6.91
N VAL A 260 -18.42 -8.59 5.81
CA VAL A 260 -18.81 -9.76 4.99
C VAL A 260 -18.57 -9.58 3.48
N MET A 261 -18.16 -8.38 3.05
CA MET A 261 -17.86 -8.10 1.64
C MET A 261 -16.59 -8.84 1.19
N GLU A 262 -16.69 -9.64 0.14
CA GLU A 262 -15.52 -10.18 -0.55
C GLU A 262 -14.76 -9.09 -1.30
N ASP A 263 -13.45 -9.04 -1.07
CA ASP A 263 -12.53 -8.02 -1.55
C ASP A 263 -11.19 -8.66 -2.00
N SER A 264 -10.38 -7.95 -2.77
CA SER A 264 -9.10 -8.46 -3.30
C SER A 264 -7.94 -8.34 -2.30
N GLY A 265 -8.12 -7.53 -1.24
CA GLY A 265 -7.18 -7.37 -0.15
C GLY A 265 -5.79 -6.86 -0.56
N ALA A 266 -4.82 -7.05 0.33
CA ALA A 266 -3.47 -6.47 0.21
C ALA A 266 -2.62 -6.97 -0.97
N TRP A 267 -3.04 -8.03 -1.66
CA TRP A 267 -2.34 -8.62 -2.82
C TRP A 267 -3.09 -8.41 -4.14
N GLU A 268 -4.26 -7.77 -4.11
CA GLU A 268 -5.04 -7.37 -5.29
C GLU A 268 -5.51 -8.54 -6.18
N GLU A 269 -5.57 -9.74 -5.58
CA GLU A 269 -5.93 -11.04 -6.18
C GLU A 269 -7.46 -11.23 -6.36
N ASP A 270 -7.89 -12.47 -6.60
CA ASP A 270 -9.29 -12.90 -6.58
C ASP A 270 -10.01 -12.47 -5.29
N ALA A 271 -11.26 -12.01 -5.44
CA ALA A 271 -12.07 -11.52 -4.33
C ALA A 271 -12.42 -12.64 -3.34
N ARG A 272 -12.24 -12.38 -2.04
CA ARG A 272 -12.52 -13.28 -0.91
C ARG A 272 -12.71 -12.47 0.37
N LEU A 273 -13.21 -13.08 1.45
CA LEU A 273 -13.30 -12.38 2.74
C LEU A 273 -11.91 -12.34 3.43
N ASN A 274 -11.15 -11.26 3.22
CA ASN A 274 -9.81 -11.12 3.80
C ASN A 274 -9.85 -10.61 5.26
N THR A 275 -9.27 -11.38 6.18
CA THR A 275 -9.18 -11.01 7.61
C THR A 275 -8.44 -9.70 7.84
N SER A 276 -7.42 -9.38 7.02
CA SER A 276 -6.70 -8.10 7.05
C SER A 276 -7.63 -6.92 6.81
N SER A 277 -8.52 -7.03 5.83
CA SER A 277 -9.45 -5.98 5.43
C SER A 277 -10.48 -5.71 6.54
N VAL A 278 -11.07 -6.76 7.11
CA VAL A 278 -12.00 -6.65 8.24
C VAL A 278 -11.32 -6.05 9.46
N ALA A 279 -10.10 -6.50 9.80
CA ALA A 279 -9.36 -6.03 10.96
C ALA A 279 -8.93 -4.56 10.86
N LEU A 280 -8.42 -4.13 9.70
CA LEU A 280 -7.97 -2.74 9.48
C LEU A 280 -9.13 -1.75 9.51
N VAL A 281 -10.28 -2.08 8.88
CA VAL A 281 -11.49 -1.25 8.98
C VAL A 281 -12.01 -1.20 10.42
N THR A 282 -12.00 -2.33 11.13
CA THR A 282 -12.41 -2.37 12.55
C THR A 282 -11.52 -1.47 13.40
N SER A 283 -10.19 -1.52 13.24
CA SER A 283 -9.25 -0.63 13.95
C SER A 283 -9.55 0.85 13.71
N GLY A 284 -9.77 1.26 12.45
CA GLY A 284 -10.11 2.63 12.11
C GLY A 284 -11.43 3.11 12.72
N LEU A 285 -12.45 2.24 12.74
CA LEU A 285 -13.75 2.54 13.34
C LEU A 285 -13.70 2.55 14.89
N GLU A 286 -12.95 1.65 15.51
CA GLU A 286 -12.71 1.65 16.97
C GLU A 286 -11.94 2.90 17.39
N ARG A 287 -10.90 3.30 16.64
CA ARG A 287 -10.15 4.53 16.91
C ARG A 287 -11.03 5.77 16.74
N LEU A 288 -11.88 5.80 15.72
CA LEU A 288 -12.88 6.87 15.54
C LEU A 288 -13.88 6.90 16.71
N SER A 289 -14.40 5.75 17.14
CA SER A 289 -15.29 5.64 18.31
C SER A 289 -14.64 6.19 19.58
N ASN A 290 -13.38 5.85 19.82
CA ASN A 290 -12.59 6.39 20.92
C ASN A 290 -12.40 7.92 20.82
N LEU A 291 -12.17 8.46 19.62
CA LEU A 291 -12.10 9.92 19.40
C LEU A 291 -13.47 10.61 19.60
N LEU A 292 -14.57 10.02 19.09
CA LEU A 292 -15.95 10.50 19.28
C LEU A 292 -16.36 10.58 20.76
N SER A 293 -15.75 9.79 21.64
CA SER A 293 -15.97 9.86 23.09
C SER A 293 -15.39 11.12 23.76
N LYS A 294 -14.44 11.81 23.11
CA LYS A 294 -13.74 12.99 23.64
C LYS A 294 -14.58 14.26 23.43
N LYS A 295 -15.36 14.62 24.45
CA LYS A 295 -16.38 15.69 24.41
C LYS A 295 -15.89 17.04 23.87
N ASP A 296 -14.63 17.39 24.11
CA ASP A 296 -14.06 18.70 23.75
C ASP A 296 -13.35 18.69 22.38
N SER A 297 -13.50 17.63 21.59
CA SER A 297 -12.86 17.51 20.28
C SER A 297 -13.56 18.37 19.21
N VAL A 298 -12.82 19.35 18.69
CA VAL A 298 -13.27 20.21 17.57
C VAL A 298 -13.50 19.38 16.31
N PHE A 299 -12.61 18.42 16.01
CA PHE A 299 -12.78 17.50 14.87
C PHE A 299 -14.09 16.73 14.95
N VAL A 300 -14.43 16.18 16.12
CA VAL A 300 -15.71 15.48 16.33
C VAL A 300 -16.89 16.42 16.10
N SER A 301 -16.80 17.65 16.58
CA SER A 301 -17.84 18.67 16.45
C SER A 301 -18.05 19.16 15.01
N ASP A 302 -17.00 19.12 14.17
CA ASP A 302 -17.05 19.41 12.74
C ASP A 302 -17.53 18.19 11.93
N LEU A 303 -16.98 16.99 12.18
CA LEU A 303 -17.37 15.75 11.50
C LEU A 303 -18.85 15.41 11.74
N LEU A 304 -19.35 15.58 12.97
CA LEU A 304 -20.79 15.41 13.30
C LEU A 304 -21.70 16.53 12.77
N ARG A 305 -21.14 17.56 12.13
CA ARG A 305 -21.86 18.58 11.36
C ARG A 305 -21.92 18.16 9.90
N GLU A 306 -20.79 17.75 9.34
CA GLU A 306 -20.67 17.30 7.95
C GLU A 306 -21.49 16.03 7.68
N ALA A 307 -21.45 15.06 8.61
CA ALA A 307 -22.24 13.83 8.57
C ALA A 307 -23.75 14.01 8.88
N LYS A 308 -24.23 15.27 8.98
CA LYS A 308 -25.66 15.63 9.01
C LYS A 308 -26.08 16.45 7.77
N ALA A 309 -25.13 16.83 6.93
CA ALA A 309 -25.34 17.63 5.73
C ALA A 309 -25.25 16.81 4.42
N ASN A 310 -24.82 15.55 4.51
CA ASN A 310 -24.62 14.59 3.42
C ASN A 310 -25.23 13.24 3.77
#